data_AF-A0A350BTM1-F1
#
_entry.id   AF-A0A350BTM1-F1
#
_cell.length_a   1.000
_cell.length_b   1.000
_cell.length_c   1.000
_cell.angle_alpha   90.00
_cell.angle_beta   90.00
_cell.angle_gamma   90.00
#
_symmetry.space_group_name_H-M   'P 1'
#
loop_
_entity.id
_entity.type
_entity.pdbx_description
1 polymer ?
#
loop_
_entity_poly.entity_id
_entity_poly.type
_entity_poly.pdbx_seq_one_letter_code
_entity_poly.pdbx_strand_id
1 'polypeptide(L)'
;MVNTEGNDDHITPIQKWQETGTYPEARDCWECFQPPLFYSIAKPWCDLLSITSTEDIFNVIQNINLIISLLVLWLIVWYINSLKLTQLPSTALILFWGLNPELVSIGALASNDILTILLGMAFTILALSYIPKSNLTRELILVILLILLGLTKGNGLVFIGIYPILIGLYILFTRKILWKQITRQFIVWSFAFITIAWAGNYLDKYEKYDNPFITNVDPPYEKATWDTPGDMVFRKGVNTYKEAFFSFPLGSLLAEPYNENGLENYPEHRQNMWTQLLGQFSNHLFERYPETWISYNNDMYNFARVNFLLHILLFLGILAGLILTLAKRIKVDFQLIAHILISTIFLVFVIKYSAQYRDFSFMKVVFIYPAFISLIHLSAKGIAQWKYVKLFTYLLVACAILYQVNYIYLLKSLTD
;
A
#
# COMPACT_ATOMS: atom_id res chain seq x y z
N MET A 1 -2.68 -25.65 4.21
CA MET A 1 -1.82 -24.51 3.79
C MET A 1 -0.58 -24.54 4.68
N VAL A 2 0.57 -24.02 4.22
CA VAL A 2 1.87 -24.21 4.91
C VAL A 2 2.24 -23.04 5.83
N ASN A 3 1.63 -21.85 5.65
CA ASN A 3 1.90 -20.67 6.48
C ASN A 3 0.69 -20.30 7.35
N THR A 4 0.87 -20.31 8.67
CA THR A 4 -0.09 -19.86 9.69
C THR A 4 0.39 -18.62 10.44
N GLU A 5 1.42 -17.94 9.91
CA GLU A 5 2.03 -16.76 10.51
C GLU A 5 1.71 -15.48 9.70
N GLY A 6 1.52 -14.37 10.41
CA GLY A 6 1.19 -13.06 9.82
C GLY A 6 1.96 -11.91 10.45
N ASN A 7 2.23 -10.86 9.66
CA ASN A 7 2.96 -9.66 10.11
C ASN A 7 2.25 -8.93 11.25
N ASP A 8 0.92 -8.96 11.21
CA ASP A 8 0.03 -8.29 12.15
C ASP A 8 -1.03 -9.32 12.61
N ASP A 9 -1.38 -9.31 13.90
CA ASP A 9 -2.32 -10.27 14.49
C ASP A 9 -3.79 -9.88 14.23
N HIS A 10 -4.30 -10.27 13.06
CA HIS A 10 -5.69 -10.06 12.69
C HIS A 10 -6.65 -11.17 13.17
N ILE A 11 -6.16 -12.14 13.93
CA ILE A 11 -6.92 -13.31 14.39
C ILE A 11 -7.55 -12.99 15.75
N THR A 12 -6.77 -12.44 16.68
CA THR A 12 -7.24 -12.05 18.01
C THR A 12 -8.47 -11.12 18.00
N PRO A 13 -8.58 -10.10 17.12
CA PRO A 13 -9.79 -9.29 17.02
C PRO A 13 -11.06 -10.11 16.74
N ILE A 14 -10.98 -11.14 15.88
CA ILE A 14 -12.12 -12.00 15.55
C ILE A 14 -12.47 -12.88 16.74
N GLN A 15 -11.47 -13.50 17.38
CA GLN A 15 -11.67 -14.36 18.55
C GLN A 15 -12.36 -13.59 19.69
N LYS A 16 -11.85 -12.40 20.03
CA LYS A 16 -12.46 -11.53 21.04
C LYS A 16 -13.90 -11.14 20.67
N TRP A 17 -14.16 -10.88 19.39
CA TRP A 17 -15.52 -10.57 18.94
C TRP A 17 -16.46 -11.79 19.03
N GLN A 18 -15.97 -13.00 18.75
CA GLN A 18 -16.76 -14.22 18.95
C GLN A 18 -17.04 -14.49 20.43
N GLU A 19 -16.06 -14.28 21.31
CA GLU A 19 -16.17 -14.51 22.75
C GLU A 19 -17.14 -13.54 23.44
N THR A 20 -17.02 -12.25 23.12
CA THR A 20 -17.77 -11.19 23.82
C THR A 20 -19.10 -10.85 23.15
N GLY A 21 -19.29 -11.23 21.88
CA GLY A 21 -20.42 -10.80 21.05
C GLY A 21 -20.35 -9.34 20.60
N THR A 22 -19.32 -8.59 21.02
CA THR A 22 -19.13 -7.17 20.70
C THR A 22 -17.78 -6.93 20.02
N TYR A 23 -17.70 -5.95 19.13
CA TYR A 23 -16.43 -5.61 18.48
C TYR A 23 -15.44 -5.09 19.55
N PRO A 24 -14.19 -5.58 19.58
CA PRO A 24 -13.24 -5.23 20.64
C PRO A 24 -12.84 -3.75 20.61
N GLU A 25 -12.44 -3.22 21.76
CA GLU A 25 -11.93 -1.87 21.89
C GLU A 25 -10.50 -1.73 21.36
N ALA A 26 -10.10 -0.50 21.00
CA ALA A 26 -8.84 -0.25 20.31
C ALA A 26 -7.58 -0.74 21.06
N ARG A 27 -7.63 -0.86 22.39
CA ARG A 27 -6.51 -1.30 23.24
C ARG A 27 -6.68 -2.74 23.77
N ASP A 28 -7.73 -3.46 23.38
CA ASP A 28 -7.97 -4.83 23.85
C ASP A 28 -6.98 -5.86 23.27
N CYS A 29 -6.39 -5.55 22.11
CA CYS A 29 -5.37 -6.37 21.45
C CYS A 29 -4.55 -5.54 20.47
N TRP A 30 -3.49 -6.14 19.91
CA TRP A 30 -2.55 -5.45 19.01
C TRP A 30 -3.23 -4.86 17.77
N GLU A 31 -4.09 -5.58 17.05
CA GLU A 31 -4.77 -5.04 15.85
C GLU A 31 -6.22 -4.60 16.09
N CYS A 32 -6.66 -4.50 17.35
CA CYS A 32 -8.03 -4.11 17.69
C CYS A 32 -8.33 -2.63 17.38
N PHE A 33 -7.30 -1.79 17.20
CA PHE A 33 -7.46 -0.40 16.78
C PHE A 33 -7.92 -0.26 15.32
N GLN A 34 -7.82 -1.31 14.51
CA GLN A 34 -8.19 -1.25 13.09
C GLN A 34 -9.71 -1.02 12.92
N PRO A 35 -10.14 -0.42 11.80
CA PRO A 35 -11.56 -0.32 11.43
C PRO A 35 -12.22 -1.69 11.19
N PRO A 36 -13.56 -1.81 11.37
CA PRO A 36 -14.21 -3.11 11.55
C PRO A 36 -14.47 -3.91 10.27
N LEU A 37 -14.46 -3.30 9.07
CA LEU A 37 -15.01 -3.95 7.85
C LEU A 37 -14.35 -5.28 7.53
N PHE A 38 -13.02 -5.38 7.65
CA PHE A 38 -12.30 -6.62 7.33
C PHE A 38 -12.75 -7.77 8.24
N TYR A 39 -12.83 -7.51 9.55
CA TYR A 39 -13.28 -8.49 10.53
C TYR A 39 -14.78 -8.82 10.37
N SER A 40 -15.60 -7.84 9.99
CA SER A 40 -17.02 -8.02 9.68
C SER A 40 -17.27 -8.91 8.45
N ILE A 41 -16.27 -9.05 7.57
CA ILE A 41 -16.31 -10.01 6.45
C ILE A 41 -15.91 -11.39 6.96
N ALA A 42 -14.82 -11.51 7.71
CA ALA A 42 -14.27 -12.81 8.14
C ALA A 42 -15.10 -13.51 9.24
N LYS A 43 -15.57 -12.77 10.26
CA LYS A 43 -16.29 -13.34 11.40
C LYS A 43 -17.55 -14.13 11.01
N PRO A 44 -18.45 -13.64 10.14
CA PRO A 44 -19.63 -14.41 9.73
C PRO A 44 -19.30 -15.78 9.11
N TRP A 45 -18.20 -15.88 8.37
CA TRP A 45 -17.74 -17.17 7.83
C TRP A 45 -17.24 -18.10 8.94
N CYS A 46 -16.53 -17.56 9.93
CA CYS A 46 -16.08 -18.32 11.08
C CYS A 46 -17.28 -18.84 11.89
N ASP A 47 -18.28 -17.99 12.16
CA ASP A 47 -19.49 -18.36 12.89
C ASP A 47 -20.31 -19.42 12.14
N LEU A 48 -20.51 -19.24 10.82
CA LEU A 48 -21.25 -20.18 9.97
C LEU A 48 -20.63 -21.58 9.99
N LEU A 49 -19.30 -21.65 10.03
CA LEU A 49 -18.54 -22.90 10.02
C LEU A 49 -18.21 -23.39 11.44
N SER A 50 -18.69 -22.71 12.50
CA SER A 50 -18.35 -23.01 13.90
C SER A 50 -16.84 -23.04 14.17
N ILE A 51 -16.09 -22.22 13.45
CA ILE A 51 -14.64 -22.08 13.56
C ILE A 51 -14.30 -21.14 14.71
N THR A 52 -13.46 -21.62 15.63
CA THR A 52 -12.97 -20.88 16.81
C THR A 52 -11.45 -20.99 17.00
N SER A 53 -10.80 -21.97 16.38
CA SER A 53 -9.36 -22.17 16.49
C SER A 53 -8.60 -21.07 15.73
N THR A 54 -7.45 -20.65 16.26
CA THR A 54 -6.60 -19.63 15.63
C THR A 54 -6.20 -20.02 14.21
N GLU A 55 -5.82 -21.29 14.00
CA GLU A 55 -5.39 -21.81 12.70
C GLU A 55 -6.53 -21.80 11.67
N ASP A 56 -7.73 -22.22 12.05
CA ASP A 56 -8.87 -22.24 11.13
C ASP A 56 -9.34 -20.83 10.78
N ILE A 57 -9.34 -19.89 11.74
CA ILE A 57 -9.64 -18.48 11.46
C ILE A 57 -8.59 -17.92 10.48
N PHE A 58 -7.31 -18.22 10.70
CA PHE A 58 -6.23 -17.84 9.79
C PHE A 58 -6.48 -18.34 8.36
N ASN A 59 -6.83 -19.63 8.22
CA ASN A 59 -7.18 -20.25 6.94
C ASN A 59 -8.38 -19.57 6.27
N VAL A 60 -9.42 -19.19 7.03
CA VAL A 60 -10.56 -18.44 6.48
C VAL A 60 -10.11 -17.10 5.90
N ILE A 61 -9.31 -16.34 6.66
CA ILE A 61 -8.81 -15.04 6.20
C ILE A 61 -7.92 -15.20 4.96
N GLN A 62 -7.02 -16.18 4.93
CA GLN A 62 -6.17 -16.43 3.77
C GLN A 62 -6.98 -16.74 2.51
N ASN A 63 -8.07 -17.51 2.62
CA ASN A 63 -8.94 -17.78 1.48
C ASN A 63 -9.65 -16.51 0.99
N ILE A 64 -10.10 -15.65 1.90
CA ILE A 64 -10.66 -14.34 1.56
C ILE A 64 -9.61 -13.50 0.82
N ASN A 65 -8.39 -13.43 1.36
CA ASN A 65 -7.29 -12.67 0.76
C ASN A 65 -6.83 -13.22 -0.59
N LEU A 66 -6.87 -14.54 -0.80
CA LEU A 66 -6.63 -15.16 -2.10
C LEU A 66 -7.65 -14.67 -3.14
N ILE A 67 -8.94 -14.66 -2.80
CA ILE A 67 -10.00 -14.18 -3.70
C ILE A 67 -9.77 -12.70 -4.03
N ILE A 68 -9.47 -11.86 -3.02
CA ILE A 68 -9.19 -10.44 -3.21
C ILE A 68 -7.93 -10.25 -4.08
N SER A 69 -6.88 -11.04 -3.86
CA SER A 69 -5.64 -11.00 -4.64
C SER A 69 -5.88 -11.33 -6.11
N LEU A 70 -6.73 -12.32 -6.41
CA LEU A 70 -7.13 -12.65 -7.78
C LEU A 70 -7.91 -11.49 -8.43
N LEU A 71 -8.76 -10.78 -7.67
CA LEU A 71 -9.45 -9.58 -8.16
C LEU A 71 -8.49 -8.41 -8.40
N VAL A 72 -7.49 -8.23 -7.55
CA VAL A 72 -6.41 -7.24 -7.75
C VAL A 72 -5.64 -7.56 -9.03
N LEU A 73 -5.20 -8.81 -9.22
CA LEU A 73 -4.51 -9.25 -10.43
C LEU A 73 -5.37 -9.05 -11.67
N TRP A 74 -6.65 -9.41 -11.61
CA TRP A 74 -7.60 -9.15 -12.69
C TRP A 74 -7.70 -7.66 -13.03
N LEU A 75 -7.79 -6.77 -12.03
CA LEU A 75 -7.82 -5.32 -12.25
C LEU A 75 -6.51 -4.80 -12.88
N ILE A 76 -5.35 -5.31 -12.47
CA ILE A 76 -4.06 -4.97 -13.07
C ILE A 76 -4.07 -5.31 -14.57
N VAL A 77 -4.42 -6.56 -14.91
CA VAL A 77 -4.47 -7.05 -16.29
C VAL A 77 -5.47 -6.24 -17.11
N TRP A 78 -6.69 -6.06 -16.58
CA TRP A 78 -7.75 -5.29 -17.24
C TRP A 78 -7.31 -3.84 -17.49
N TYR A 79 -6.76 -3.17 -16.48
CA TYR A 79 -6.36 -1.78 -16.58
C TYR A 79 -5.21 -1.58 -17.56
N ILE A 80 -4.16 -2.40 -17.50
CA ILE A 80 -3.02 -2.28 -18.42
C ILE A 80 -3.47 -2.53 -19.87
N ASN A 81 -4.32 -3.52 -20.12
CA ASN A 81 -4.88 -3.74 -21.45
C ASN A 81 -5.75 -2.56 -21.93
N SER A 82 -6.44 -1.88 -21.02
CA SER A 82 -7.21 -0.66 -21.35
C SER A 82 -6.33 0.52 -21.80
N LEU A 83 -5.03 0.51 -21.45
CA LEU A 83 -4.07 1.54 -21.89
C LEU A 83 -3.70 1.41 -23.38
N LYS A 84 -4.12 0.34 -24.06
CA LYS A 84 -3.88 0.09 -25.50
C LYS A 84 -2.40 0.16 -25.90
N LEU A 85 -1.53 -0.35 -25.04
CA LEU A 85 -0.11 -0.54 -25.34
C LEU A 85 0.06 -1.67 -26.35
N THR A 86 1.24 -1.76 -26.99
CA THR A 86 1.60 -2.94 -27.76
C THR A 86 1.75 -4.16 -26.83
N GLN A 87 1.60 -5.37 -27.39
CA GLN A 87 1.55 -6.61 -26.61
C GLN A 87 2.76 -6.77 -25.68
N LEU A 88 3.97 -6.55 -26.18
CA LEU A 88 5.20 -6.79 -25.42
C LEU A 88 5.32 -5.87 -24.16
N PRO A 89 5.21 -4.53 -24.24
CA PRO A 89 5.15 -3.67 -23.06
C PRO A 89 3.96 -3.95 -22.13
N SER A 90 2.79 -4.31 -22.68
CA SER A 90 1.61 -4.66 -21.88
C SER A 90 1.90 -5.89 -21.00
N THR A 91 2.38 -6.98 -21.60
CA THR A 91 2.75 -8.20 -20.89
C THR A 91 3.84 -7.93 -19.85
N ALA A 92 4.86 -7.15 -20.18
CA ALA A 92 5.94 -6.85 -19.23
C ALA A 92 5.46 -6.04 -18.02
N LEU A 93 4.57 -5.06 -18.21
CA LEU A 93 3.97 -4.32 -17.10
C LEU A 93 3.05 -5.22 -16.26
N ILE A 94 2.28 -6.11 -16.88
CA ILE A 94 1.43 -7.07 -16.17
C ILE A 94 2.29 -7.98 -15.30
N LEU A 95 3.37 -8.56 -15.84
CA LEU A 95 4.27 -9.42 -15.09
C LEU A 95 4.95 -8.66 -13.95
N PHE A 96 5.46 -7.47 -14.21
CA PHE A 96 6.17 -6.68 -13.21
C PHE A 96 5.27 -6.22 -12.05
N TRP A 97 4.08 -5.68 -12.34
CA TRP A 97 3.18 -5.18 -11.30
C TRP A 97 2.33 -6.29 -10.68
N GLY A 98 1.89 -7.26 -11.47
CA GLY A 98 1.04 -8.37 -11.02
C GLY A 98 1.77 -9.45 -10.23
N LEU A 99 3.08 -9.62 -10.43
CA LEU A 99 3.91 -10.58 -9.69
C LEU A 99 4.84 -9.91 -8.67
N ASN A 100 4.56 -8.64 -8.31
CA ASN A 100 5.34 -7.92 -7.31
C ASN A 100 5.42 -8.72 -6.00
N PRO A 101 6.63 -8.93 -5.43
CA PRO A 101 6.86 -9.81 -4.28
C PRO A 101 6.06 -9.42 -3.06
N GLU A 102 6.02 -8.13 -2.75
CA GLU A 102 5.28 -7.63 -1.61
C GLU A 102 3.76 -7.76 -1.80
N LEU A 103 3.26 -7.49 -3.01
CA LEU A 103 1.82 -7.62 -3.29
C LEU A 103 1.34 -9.07 -3.10
N VAL A 104 2.11 -10.05 -3.57
CA VAL A 104 1.79 -11.47 -3.41
C VAL A 104 1.96 -11.90 -1.95
N SER A 105 3.02 -11.45 -1.28
CA SER A 105 3.25 -11.68 0.15
C SER A 105 2.03 -11.27 0.98
N ILE A 106 1.58 -10.02 0.85
CA ILE A 106 0.41 -9.50 1.56
C ILE A 106 -0.86 -10.30 1.23
N GLY A 107 -1.01 -10.72 -0.03
CA GLY A 107 -2.12 -11.58 -0.46
C GLY A 107 -2.13 -12.98 0.17
N ALA A 108 -0.96 -13.48 0.58
CA ALA A 108 -0.80 -14.76 1.26
C ALA A 108 -0.89 -14.66 2.80
N LEU A 109 -0.74 -13.46 3.36
CA LEU A 109 -0.88 -13.21 4.80
C LEU A 109 -2.33 -12.93 5.19
N ALA A 110 -2.69 -13.17 6.45
CA ALA A 110 -3.98 -12.80 7.00
C ALA A 110 -4.03 -11.29 7.33
N SER A 111 -4.04 -10.41 6.32
CA SER A 111 -4.02 -8.94 6.48
C SER A 111 -5.18 -8.20 5.79
N ASN A 112 -5.61 -7.07 6.34
CA ASN A 112 -6.59 -6.17 5.72
C ASN A 112 -6.04 -5.30 4.57
N ASP A 113 -4.73 -5.35 4.31
CA ASP A 113 -4.06 -4.51 3.32
C ASP A 113 -4.52 -4.79 1.89
N ILE A 114 -4.64 -6.06 1.49
CA ILE A 114 -5.02 -6.42 0.12
C ILE A 114 -6.43 -5.93 -0.24
N LEU A 115 -7.35 -5.92 0.74
CA LEU A 115 -8.69 -5.33 0.58
C LEU A 115 -8.61 -3.83 0.36
N THR A 116 -7.78 -3.13 1.13
CA THR A 116 -7.56 -1.68 0.97
C THR A 116 -6.98 -1.35 -0.40
N ILE A 117 -6.05 -2.17 -0.90
CA ILE A 117 -5.46 -2.04 -2.23
C ILE A 117 -6.55 -2.21 -3.30
N LEU A 118 -7.33 -3.29 -3.26
CA LEU A 118 -8.43 -3.54 -4.20
C LEU A 118 -9.40 -2.36 -4.27
N LEU A 119 -9.85 -1.88 -3.10
CA LEU A 119 -10.80 -0.77 -3.01
C LEU A 119 -10.19 0.54 -3.53
N GLY A 120 -8.90 0.81 -3.25
CA GLY A 120 -8.19 2.00 -3.72
C GLY A 120 -8.00 2.01 -5.24
N MET A 121 -7.71 0.83 -5.82
CA MET A 121 -7.65 0.64 -7.27
C MET A 121 -9.02 0.89 -7.92
N ALA A 122 -10.07 0.27 -7.39
CA ALA A 122 -11.45 0.43 -7.88
C ALA A 122 -11.90 1.89 -7.78
N PHE A 123 -11.65 2.55 -6.65
CA PHE A 123 -11.93 3.98 -6.46
C PHE A 123 -11.20 4.82 -7.51
N THR A 124 -9.90 4.61 -7.70
CA THR A 124 -9.10 5.41 -8.65
C THR A 124 -9.64 5.26 -10.08
N ILE A 125 -9.90 4.04 -10.53
CA ILE A 125 -10.45 3.77 -11.87
C ILE A 125 -11.81 4.46 -12.03
N LEU A 126 -12.71 4.28 -11.07
CA LEU A 126 -14.06 4.80 -11.15
C LEU A 126 -14.05 6.32 -11.06
N ALA A 127 -13.30 6.92 -10.14
CA ALA A 127 -13.26 8.36 -9.91
C ALA A 127 -12.76 9.09 -11.16
N LEU A 128 -11.65 8.62 -11.74
CA LEU A 128 -11.06 9.27 -12.91
C LEU A 128 -11.88 9.06 -14.18
N SER A 129 -12.65 7.97 -14.29
CA SER A 129 -13.57 7.76 -15.42
C SER A 129 -14.92 8.47 -15.25
N TYR A 130 -15.36 8.70 -14.01
CA TYR A 130 -16.63 9.34 -13.66
C TYR A 130 -16.54 10.87 -13.61
N ILE A 131 -15.49 11.45 -13.03
CA ILE A 131 -15.41 12.90 -12.81
C ILE A 131 -15.63 13.68 -14.12
N PRO A 132 -15.08 13.27 -15.28
CA PRO A 132 -15.38 13.91 -16.56
C PRO A 132 -16.82 13.74 -17.07
N LYS A 133 -17.54 12.71 -16.61
CA LYS A 133 -18.87 12.29 -17.08
C LYS A 133 -19.76 11.89 -15.89
N SER A 134 -20.22 12.91 -15.16
CA SER A 134 -20.99 12.71 -13.93
C SER A 134 -22.33 11.99 -14.18
N ASN A 135 -22.52 10.86 -13.50
CA ASN A 135 -23.77 10.12 -13.37
C ASN A 135 -23.99 9.70 -11.89
N LEU A 136 -25.18 9.96 -11.34
CA LEU A 136 -25.56 9.62 -9.97
C LEU A 136 -25.22 8.17 -9.58
N THR A 137 -25.46 7.19 -10.44
CA THR A 137 -25.15 5.77 -10.12
C THR A 137 -23.68 5.57 -9.78
N ARG A 138 -22.78 6.15 -10.59
CA ARG A 138 -21.32 6.04 -10.36
C ARG A 138 -20.86 6.84 -9.15
N GLU A 139 -21.53 7.95 -8.86
CA GLU A 139 -21.28 8.75 -7.65
C GLU A 139 -21.64 8.00 -6.38
N LEU A 140 -22.79 7.31 -6.36
CA LEU A 140 -23.18 6.45 -5.25
C LEU A 140 -22.19 5.30 -5.05
N ILE A 141 -21.75 4.65 -6.13
CA ILE A 141 -20.71 3.60 -6.05
C ILE A 141 -19.41 4.17 -5.49
N LEU A 142 -18.98 5.36 -5.93
CA LEU A 142 -17.77 6.00 -5.39
C LEU A 142 -17.86 6.27 -3.90
N VAL A 143 -19.03 6.66 -3.43
CA VAL A 143 -19.26 6.94 -2.01
C VAL A 143 -19.30 5.67 -1.19
N ILE A 144 -19.91 4.60 -1.71
CA ILE A 144 -19.80 3.28 -1.10
C ILE A 144 -18.32 2.88 -1.01
N LEU A 145 -17.54 3.02 -2.08
CA LEU A 145 -16.10 2.71 -2.06
C LEU A 145 -15.33 3.56 -1.03
N LEU A 146 -15.63 4.85 -0.90
CA LEU A 146 -15.03 5.72 0.11
C LEU A 146 -15.35 5.26 1.53
N ILE A 147 -16.61 4.89 1.79
CA ILE A 147 -17.02 4.34 3.08
C ILE A 147 -16.26 3.05 3.35
N LEU A 148 -16.27 2.10 2.41
CA LEU A 148 -15.58 0.83 2.57
C LEU A 148 -14.08 1.04 2.82
N LEU A 149 -13.41 1.93 2.08
CA LEU A 149 -12.00 2.29 2.31
C LEU A 149 -11.74 2.77 3.74
N GLY A 150 -12.54 3.72 4.23
CA GLY A 150 -12.40 4.27 5.59
C GLY A 150 -12.72 3.26 6.69
N LEU A 151 -13.53 2.24 6.37
CA LEU A 151 -13.88 1.15 7.28
C LEU A 151 -12.96 -0.07 7.18
N THR A 152 -12.05 -0.15 6.18
CA THR A 152 -11.05 -1.24 6.08
C THR A 152 -9.79 -0.93 6.87
N LYS A 153 -9.18 0.25 6.64
CA LYS A 153 -7.87 0.61 7.21
C LYS A 153 -7.70 2.13 7.26
N GLY A 154 -6.92 2.62 8.22
CA GLY A 154 -6.72 4.07 8.41
C GLY A 154 -6.12 4.79 7.19
N ASN A 155 -5.21 4.16 6.44
CA ASN A 155 -4.67 4.73 5.20
C ASN A 155 -5.72 4.81 4.06
N GLY A 156 -6.83 4.08 4.14
CA GLY A 156 -7.97 4.24 3.25
C GLY A 156 -8.64 5.61 3.35
N LEU A 157 -8.54 6.27 4.52
CA LEU A 157 -9.07 7.64 4.73
C LEU A 157 -8.40 8.69 3.85
N VAL A 158 -7.20 8.43 3.34
CA VAL A 158 -6.51 9.34 2.41
C VAL A 158 -7.39 9.64 1.19
N PHE A 159 -8.21 8.68 0.74
CA PHE A 159 -9.12 8.88 -0.38
C PHE A 159 -10.26 9.86 -0.11
N ILE A 160 -10.68 10.01 1.14
CA ILE A 160 -11.66 11.04 1.54
C ILE A 160 -11.13 12.44 1.28
N GLY A 161 -9.83 12.66 1.51
CA GLY A 161 -9.15 13.91 1.18
C GLY A 161 -8.91 14.07 -0.33
N ILE A 162 -8.55 12.99 -1.03
CA ILE A 162 -8.28 13.01 -2.48
C ILE A 162 -9.54 13.38 -3.27
N TYR A 163 -10.71 12.84 -2.92
CA TYR A 163 -11.93 13.00 -3.70
C TYR A 163 -12.30 14.47 -4.02
N PRO A 164 -12.44 15.38 -3.02
CA PRO A 164 -12.71 16.79 -3.30
C PRO A 164 -11.58 17.48 -4.06
N ILE A 165 -10.31 17.09 -3.84
CA ILE A 165 -9.17 17.64 -4.58
C ILE A 165 -9.26 17.26 -6.07
N LEU A 166 -9.65 16.03 -6.40
CA LEU A 166 -9.85 15.61 -7.79
C LEU A 166 -10.97 16.40 -8.48
N ILE A 167 -12.06 16.69 -7.77
CA ILE A 167 -13.15 17.54 -8.28
C ILE A 167 -12.62 18.96 -8.55
N GLY A 168 -11.91 19.56 -7.58
CA GLY A 168 -11.29 20.88 -7.73
C GLY A 168 -10.31 20.92 -8.91
N LEU A 169 -9.44 19.92 -9.02
CA LEU A 169 -8.49 19.77 -10.12
C LEU A 169 -9.22 19.70 -11.48
N TYR A 170 -10.30 18.92 -11.57
CA TYR A 170 -11.09 18.83 -12.80
C TYR A 170 -11.73 20.17 -13.18
N ILE A 171 -12.25 20.92 -12.20
CA ILE A 171 -12.79 22.27 -12.42
C ILE A 171 -11.70 23.21 -12.94
N LEU A 172 -10.49 23.17 -12.36
CA LEU A 172 -9.36 23.98 -12.82
C LEU A 172 -8.98 23.66 -14.27
N PHE A 173 -8.95 22.38 -14.64
CA PHE A 173 -8.64 21.93 -15.99
C PHE A 173 -9.70 22.30 -17.02
N THR A 174 -10.98 22.15 -16.67
CA THR A 174 -12.08 22.38 -17.62
C THR A 174 -12.61 23.81 -17.60
N ARG A 175 -12.32 24.59 -16.56
CA ARG A 175 -12.89 25.90 -16.26
C ARG A 175 -14.43 25.91 -16.25
N LYS A 176 -15.06 24.76 -16.00
CA LYS A 176 -16.51 24.59 -15.97
C LYS A 176 -16.97 24.35 -14.54
N ILE A 177 -17.67 25.33 -13.99
CA ILE A 177 -18.27 25.24 -12.66
C ILE A 177 -19.73 24.84 -12.83
N LEU A 178 -20.07 23.64 -12.36
CA LEU A 178 -21.44 23.14 -12.33
C LEU A 178 -21.90 23.06 -10.87
N TRP A 179 -22.38 24.19 -10.32
CA TRP A 179 -22.75 24.30 -8.91
C TRP A 179 -23.68 23.18 -8.43
N LYS A 180 -24.70 22.81 -9.22
CA LYS A 180 -25.60 21.70 -8.90
C LYS A 180 -24.87 20.37 -8.69
N GLN A 181 -23.85 20.10 -9.51
CA GLN A 181 -23.03 18.89 -9.39
C GLN A 181 -22.09 18.99 -8.17
N ILE A 182 -21.46 20.15 -7.95
CA ILE A 182 -20.55 20.38 -6.82
C ILE A 182 -21.29 20.24 -5.50
N THR A 183 -22.44 20.89 -5.34
CA THR A 183 -23.27 20.80 -4.14
C THR A 183 -23.70 19.36 -3.88
N ARG A 184 -24.11 18.63 -4.91
CA ARG A 184 -24.47 17.21 -4.78
C ARG A 184 -23.27 16.38 -4.32
N GLN A 185 -22.12 16.50 -4.99
CA GLN A 185 -20.91 15.76 -4.64
C GLN A 185 -20.43 16.08 -3.22
N PHE A 186 -20.57 17.33 -2.79
CA PHE A 186 -20.25 17.75 -1.43
C PHE A 186 -21.18 17.13 -0.38
N ILE A 187 -22.49 17.10 -0.63
CA ILE A 187 -23.46 16.44 0.25
C ILE A 187 -23.12 14.96 0.39
N VAL A 188 -22.90 14.27 -0.74
CA VAL A 188 -22.64 12.83 -0.72
C VAL A 188 -21.26 12.51 -0.09
N TRP A 189 -20.24 13.34 -0.34
CA TRP A 189 -18.95 13.25 0.35
C TRP A 189 -19.08 13.48 1.87
N SER A 190 -19.87 14.47 2.30
CA SER A 190 -20.09 14.75 3.73
C SER A 190 -20.80 13.57 4.41
N PHE A 191 -21.78 12.97 3.73
CA PHE A 191 -22.43 11.74 4.19
C PHE A 191 -21.42 10.60 4.34
N ALA A 192 -20.52 10.40 3.37
CA ALA A 192 -19.46 9.40 3.46
C ALA A 192 -18.56 9.64 4.68
N PHE A 193 -18.11 10.89 4.87
CA PHE A 193 -17.24 11.29 5.98
C PHE A 193 -17.88 11.01 7.35
N ILE A 194 -19.14 11.44 7.54
CA ILE A 194 -19.90 11.20 8.78
C ILE A 194 -20.09 9.69 9.01
N THR A 195 -20.46 8.95 7.96
CA THR A 195 -20.67 7.50 8.04
C THR A 195 -19.40 6.79 8.46
N ILE A 196 -18.24 7.16 7.90
CA ILE A 196 -16.95 6.58 8.27
C ILE A 196 -16.61 6.91 9.72
N ALA A 197 -16.77 8.18 10.12
CA ALA A 197 -16.46 8.61 11.49
C ALA A 197 -17.25 7.81 12.54
N TRP A 198 -18.53 7.58 12.26
CA TRP A 198 -19.43 6.81 13.12
C TRP A 198 -19.19 5.29 13.02
N ALA A 199 -19.34 4.69 11.84
CA ALA A 199 -19.26 3.23 11.66
C ALA A 199 -17.82 2.67 11.77
N GLY A 200 -16.80 3.52 11.68
CA GLY A 200 -15.39 3.15 11.84
C GLY A 200 -14.88 3.26 13.28
N ASN A 201 -15.76 3.59 14.23
CA ASN A 201 -15.45 3.84 15.64
C ASN A 201 -14.42 4.97 15.84
N TYR A 202 -14.29 5.93 14.92
CA TYR A 202 -13.34 7.04 15.06
C TYR A 202 -13.82 8.05 16.12
N LEU A 203 -15.14 8.27 16.23
CA LEU A 203 -15.71 9.12 17.29
C LEU A 203 -15.47 8.52 18.67
N ASP A 204 -15.82 7.25 18.87
CA ASP A 204 -15.60 6.54 20.14
C ASP A 204 -14.12 6.52 20.55
N LYS A 205 -13.20 6.34 19.58
CA LYS A 205 -11.76 6.42 19.83
C LYS A 205 -11.33 7.81 20.28
N TYR A 206 -11.88 8.86 19.69
CA TYR A 206 -11.61 10.23 20.12
C TYR A 206 -12.13 10.49 21.54
N GLU A 207 -13.36 10.09 21.84
CA GLU A 207 -13.95 10.28 23.16
C GLU A 207 -13.19 9.54 24.27
N LYS A 208 -12.71 8.32 23.99
CA LYS A 208 -12.00 7.48 24.98
C LYS A 208 -10.51 7.81 25.11
N TYR A 209 -9.85 8.16 24.01
CA TYR A 209 -8.39 8.23 23.96
C TYR A 209 -7.85 9.60 23.50
N ASP A 210 -8.71 10.58 23.27
CA ASP A 210 -8.36 11.90 22.71
C ASP A 210 -7.63 11.80 21.35
N ASN A 211 -7.81 10.68 20.64
CA ASN A 211 -7.17 10.43 19.35
C ASN A 211 -8.03 9.47 18.50
N PRO A 212 -8.67 9.95 17.42
CA PRO A 212 -9.48 9.09 16.55
C PRO A 212 -8.62 8.12 15.73
N PHE A 213 -7.33 8.42 15.56
CA PHE A 213 -6.38 7.66 14.74
C PHE A 213 -5.36 6.91 15.60
N ILE A 214 -5.79 6.47 16.79
CA ILE A 214 -4.96 5.65 17.67
C ILE A 214 -4.49 4.39 16.97
N THR A 215 -3.25 3.97 17.25
CA THR A 215 -2.66 2.73 16.77
C THR A 215 -2.16 1.91 17.96
N ASN A 216 -1.63 0.71 17.68
CA ASN A 216 -0.93 -0.12 18.65
C ASN A 216 0.37 0.49 19.18
N VAL A 217 0.96 1.42 18.45
CA VAL A 217 2.19 2.11 18.84
C VAL A 217 1.86 3.55 19.20
N ASP A 218 2.35 4.01 20.35
CA ASP A 218 2.28 5.42 20.72
C ASP A 218 3.43 6.20 20.07
N PRO A 219 3.22 7.46 19.64
CA PRO A 219 4.30 8.29 19.12
C PRO A 219 5.45 8.43 20.13
N PRO A 220 6.70 8.60 19.65
CA PRO A 220 7.86 8.73 20.53
C PRO A 220 7.77 10.00 21.38
N TYR A 221 8.35 9.95 22.59
CA TYR A 221 8.37 11.07 23.53
C TYR A 221 9.03 12.32 22.95
N GLU A 222 10.10 12.13 22.17
CA GLU A 222 10.81 13.21 21.51
C GLU A 222 10.71 13.10 19.99
N LYS A 223 10.57 14.26 19.33
CA LYS A 223 10.53 14.33 17.87
C LYS A 223 11.95 14.43 17.34
N ALA A 224 12.26 13.64 16.30
CA ALA A 224 13.47 13.88 15.50
C ALA A 224 13.40 15.27 14.85
N THR A 225 14.56 15.90 14.71
CA THR A 225 14.69 17.14 13.92
C THR A 225 15.49 16.87 12.65
N TRP A 226 15.90 17.93 11.95
CA TRP A 226 16.70 17.82 10.74
C TRP A 226 18.04 17.11 10.97
N ASP A 227 18.79 17.51 12.01
CA ASP A 227 20.11 16.97 12.33
C ASP A 227 20.20 16.34 13.74
N THR A 228 19.16 16.45 14.59
CA THR A 228 19.19 15.92 15.96
C THR A 228 18.36 14.66 16.07
N PRO A 229 18.96 13.53 16.47
CA PRO A 229 18.22 12.34 16.88
C PRO A 229 17.26 12.67 18.02
N GLY A 230 16.03 12.16 17.95
CA GLY A 230 15.16 12.12 19.13
C GLY A 230 15.25 10.78 19.83
N ASP A 231 14.90 10.73 21.11
CA ASP A 231 14.79 9.46 21.84
C ASP A 231 13.69 8.56 21.27
N MET A 232 13.91 7.24 21.28
CA MET A 232 12.96 6.24 20.79
C MET A 232 12.71 5.19 21.86
N VAL A 233 11.44 4.84 22.04
CA VAL A 233 10.98 3.84 23.02
C VAL A 233 10.96 2.43 22.43
N PHE A 234 10.82 2.33 21.10
CA PHE A 234 10.61 1.08 20.39
C PHE A 234 11.72 0.84 19.34
N ARG A 235 11.43 0.12 18.25
CA ARG A 235 12.45 -0.20 17.25
C ARG A 235 12.82 1.05 16.46
N LYS A 236 14.11 1.21 16.21
CA LYS A 236 14.63 2.44 15.59
C LYS A 236 14.27 2.52 14.10
N GLY A 237 13.55 3.58 13.72
CA GLY A 237 13.29 4.00 12.35
C GLY A 237 13.86 5.39 12.08
N VAL A 238 13.02 6.44 12.02
CA VAL A 238 13.46 7.81 11.71
C VAL A 238 14.34 8.35 12.84
N ASN A 239 15.66 8.31 12.62
CA ASN A 239 16.65 8.88 13.52
C ASN A 239 16.70 10.40 13.39
N THR A 240 17.05 10.91 12.20
CA THR A 240 16.98 12.32 11.81
C THR A 240 16.19 12.47 10.50
N TYR A 241 15.59 13.63 10.23
CA TYR A 241 14.87 13.84 8.96
C TYR A 241 15.81 13.84 7.75
N LYS A 242 17.03 14.35 7.92
CA LYS A 242 18.05 14.34 6.87
C LYS A 242 18.42 12.92 6.44
N GLU A 243 18.70 12.04 7.40
CA GLU A 243 19.04 10.64 7.10
C GLU A 243 17.83 9.86 6.59
N ALA A 244 16.64 10.08 7.15
CA ALA A 244 15.47 9.29 6.78
C ALA A 244 14.93 9.61 5.37
N PHE A 245 14.97 10.89 4.97
CA PHE A 245 14.27 11.37 3.77
C PHE A 245 15.16 12.01 2.71
N PHE A 246 16.43 12.35 3.03
CA PHE A 246 17.32 13.07 2.10
C PHE A 246 18.66 12.37 1.85
N SER A 247 18.86 11.16 2.38
CA SER A 247 19.96 10.28 2.00
C SER A 247 19.44 9.04 1.29
N PHE A 248 20.36 8.20 0.81
CA PHE A 248 20.03 6.90 0.24
C PHE A 248 21.21 5.94 0.52
N PRO A 249 21.24 5.25 1.68
CA PRO A 249 22.38 4.44 2.12
C PRO A 249 22.48 3.11 1.34
N LEU A 250 22.71 3.21 0.03
CA LEU A 250 22.80 2.07 -0.88
C LEU A 250 23.91 1.10 -0.47
N GLY A 251 25.04 1.60 0.05
CA GLY A 251 26.13 0.75 0.54
C GLY A 251 25.66 -0.20 1.65
N SER A 252 24.91 0.32 2.64
CA SER A 252 24.32 -0.50 3.72
C SER A 252 23.30 -1.48 3.16
N LEU A 253 22.39 -1.04 2.27
CA LEU A 253 21.38 -1.92 1.65
C LEU A 253 22.02 -3.05 0.82
N LEU A 254 23.15 -2.80 0.17
CA LEU A 254 23.84 -3.83 -0.60
C LEU A 254 24.71 -4.72 0.30
N ALA A 255 25.25 -4.23 1.41
CA ALA A 255 25.98 -5.07 2.36
C ALA A 255 25.04 -6.09 3.01
N GLU A 256 23.91 -5.60 3.55
CA GLU A 256 22.88 -6.37 4.24
C GLU A 256 21.53 -6.15 3.54
N PRO A 257 21.14 -6.99 2.56
CA PRO A 257 19.97 -6.75 1.72
C PRO A 257 18.64 -7.15 2.38
N TYR A 258 18.52 -6.89 3.67
CA TYR A 258 17.37 -7.21 4.51
C TYR A 258 17.36 -6.35 5.79
N ASN A 259 16.20 -6.26 6.42
CA ASN A 259 16.03 -5.67 7.75
C ASN A 259 16.28 -6.69 8.86
N GLU A 260 16.64 -6.16 10.03
CA GLU A 260 16.61 -6.90 11.29
C GLU A 260 15.54 -6.33 12.20
N ASN A 261 14.72 -7.19 12.81
CA ASN A 261 13.60 -6.77 13.66
C ASN A 261 14.02 -6.37 15.09
N GLY A 262 15.30 -6.51 15.44
CA GLY A 262 15.83 -6.21 16.78
C GLY A 262 15.84 -4.73 17.16
N LEU A 263 16.13 -4.44 18.44
CA LEU A 263 16.29 -3.08 18.98
C LEU A 263 17.72 -2.53 18.79
N GLU A 264 18.70 -3.43 18.67
CA GLU A 264 20.13 -3.13 18.57
C GLU A 264 20.70 -3.73 17.27
N ASN A 265 21.91 -3.28 16.89
CA ASN A 265 22.70 -3.83 15.77
C ASN A 265 21.99 -3.90 14.41
N TYR A 266 21.11 -2.95 14.11
CA TYR A 266 20.41 -2.88 12.83
C TYR A 266 21.21 -2.08 11.78
N PRO A 267 21.03 -2.37 10.49
CA PRO A 267 21.72 -1.66 9.42
C PRO A 267 21.19 -0.24 9.21
N GLU A 268 22.06 0.66 8.73
CA GLU A 268 21.73 2.07 8.48
C GLU A 268 20.51 2.25 7.54
N HIS A 269 20.39 1.40 6.51
CA HIS A 269 19.30 1.47 5.55
C HIS A 269 17.91 1.15 6.16
N ARG A 270 17.85 0.62 7.38
CA ARG A 270 16.60 0.44 8.13
C ARG A 270 15.94 1.77 8.48
N GLN A 271 16.76 2.80 8.72
CA GLN A 271 16.31 4.11 9.17
C GLN A 271 15.95 5.05 8.02
N ASN A 272 16.17 4.62 6.77
CA ASN A 272 15.92 5.42 5.58
C ASN A 272 14.68 4.95 4.83
N MET A 273 13.73 5.86 4.63
CA MET A 273 12.43 5.55 4.03
C MET A 273 12.58 4.99 2.60
N TRP A 274 13.49 5.54 1.80
CA TRP A 274 13.62 5.16 0.39
C TRP A 274 14.19 3.76 0.22
N THR A 275 15.17 3.37 1.04
CA THR A 275 15.70 2.01 1.04
C THR A 275 14.70 1.01 1.62
N GLN A 276 13.87 1.41 2.60
CA GLN A 276 12.75 0.59 3.08
C GLN A 276 11.72 0.32 1.98
N LEU A 277 11.27 1.38 1.30
CA LEU A 277 10.30 1.25 0.20
C LEU A 277 10.85 0.41 -0.95
N LEU A 278 12.12 0.61 -1.34
CA LEU A 278 12.77 -0.18 -2.38
C LEU A 278 12.93 -1.65 -1.96
N GLY A 279 13.43 -1.87 -0.75
CA GLY A 279 13.68 -3.21 -0.20
C GLY A 279 12.43 -4.07 -0.22
N GLN A 280 11.36 -3.57 0.40
CA GLN A 280 10.05 -4.25 0.45
C GLN A 280 9.49 -4.44 -0.96
N PHE A 281 9.49 -3.40 -1.80
CA PHE A 281 8.96 -3.51 -3.17
C PHE A 281 9.67 -4.60 -3.99
N SER A 282 10.98 -4.72 -3.84
CA SER A 282 11.82 -5.59 -4.67
C SER A 282 12.00 -7.00 -4.09
N ASN A 283 11.80 -7.22 -2.80
CA ASN A 283 12.02 -8.54 -2.19
C ASN A 283 11.12 -8.75 -0.97
N HIS A 284 10.26 -9.78 -1.00
CA HIS A 284 9.39 -10.11 0.13
C HIS A 284 10.18 -10.60 1.36
N LEU A 285 11.40 -11.11 1.16
CA LEU A 285 12.29 -11.53 2.25
C LEU A 285 13.03 -10.36 2.90
N PHE A 286 12.85 -9.14 2.38
CA PHE A 286 13.52 -7.96 2.92
C PHE A 286 13.13 -7.70 4.38
N GLU A 287 11.87 -7.89 4.76
CA GLU A 287 11.43 -7.67 6.15
C GLU A 287 11.85 -8.79 7.11
N ARG A 288 12.27 -9.95 6.58
CA ARG A 288 12.60 -11.17 7.35
C ARG A 288 11.50 -11.56 8.33
N TYR A 289 10.27 -11.47 7.87
CA TYR A 289 9.11 -11.86 8.66
C TYR A 289 8.01 -12.35 7.70
N PRO A 290 7.22 -13.39 8.06
CA PRO A 290 7.36 -14.25 9.24
C PRO A 290 8.70 -14.98 9.33
N GLU A 291 9.08 -15.46 10.53
CA GLU A 291 10.39 -16.07 10.75
C GLU A 291 10.60 -17.31 9.87
N THR A 292 9.53 -18.07 9.61
CA THR A 292 9.55 -19.25 8.71
C THR A 292 9.86 -18.90 7.25
N TRP A 293 9.74 -17.64 6.86
CA TRP A 293 10.06 -17.20 5.49
C TRP A 293 11.55 -16.87 5.34
N ILE A 294 12.30 -16.76 6.44
CA ILE A 294 13.69 -16.35 6.39
C ILE A 294 14.53 -17.41 5.68
N SER A 295 15.25 -16.98 4.63
CA SER A 295 16.29 -17.79 3.99
C SER A 295 17.68 -17.27 4.36
N TYR A 296 18.54 -18.17 4.84
CA TYR A 296 19.94 -17.90 5.15
C TYR A 296 20.89 -18.17 3.97
N ASN A 297 20.35 -18.39 2.77
CA ASN A 297 21.16 -18.70 1.60
C ASN A 297 21.82 -17.45 1.02
N ASN A 298 23.15 -17.45 0.92
CA ASN A 298 23.95 -16.36 0.33
C ASN A 298 23.52 -15.99 -1.11
N ASP A 299 23.05 -16.95 -1.89
CA ASP A 299 22.56 -16.70 -3.25
C ASP A 299 21.33 -15.79 -3.24
N MET A 300 20.41 -15.98 -2.28
CA MET A 300 19.22 -15.14 -2.12
C MET A 300 19.63 -13.68 -1.87
N TYR A 301 20.62 -13.44 -1.01
CA TYR A 301 21.14 -12.10 -0.75
C TYR A 301 21.78 -11.48 -2.00
N ASN A 302 22.51 -12.26 -2.79
CA ASN A 302 23.08 -11.78 -4.05
C ASN A 302 21.99 -11.43 -5.08
N PHE A 303 20.93 -12.23 -5.17
CA PHE A 303 19.79 -11.91 -6.03
C PHE A 303 19.07 -10.63 -5.57
N ALA A 304 18.87 -10.44 -4.28
CA ALA A 304 18.27 -9.23 -3.72
C ALA A 304 19.09 -7.97 -4.12
N ARG A 305 20.42 -8.01 -3.99
CA ARG A 305 21.33 -6.93 -4.39
C ARG A 305 21.18 -6.56 -5.87
N VAL A 306 21.20 -7.57 -6.75
CA VAL A 306 20.99 -7.37 -8.19
C VAL A 306 19.61 -6.76 -8.44
N ASN A 307 18.60 -7.25 -7.74
CA ASN A 307 17.23 -6.78 -7.91
C ASN A 307 17.09 -5.30 -7.52
N PHE A 308 17.67 -4.88 -6.40
CA PHE A 308 17.66 -3.48 -5.96
C PHE A 308 18.29 -2.55 -7.01
N LEU A 309 19.45 -2.93 -7.56
CA LEU A 309 20.13 -2.14 -8.58
C LEU A 309 19.28 -1.99 -9.86
N LEU A 310 18.68 -3.08 -10.34
CA LEU A 310 17.82 -3.04 -11.52
C LEU A 310 16.56 -2.19 -11.29
N HIS A 311 15.97 -2.28 -10.10
CA HIS A 311 14.81 -1.47 -9.73
C HIS A 311 15.14 0.02 -9.64
N ILE A 312 16.29 0.40 -9.08
CA ILE A 312 16.75 1.80 -9.06
C ILE A 312 16.84 2.34 -10.49
N LEU A 313 17.51 1.61 -11.40
CA LEU A 313 17.64 2.01 -12.80
C LEU A 313 16.27 2.14 -13.48
N LEU A 314 15.38 1.18 -13.24
CA LEU A 314 14.02 1.18 -13.78
C LEU A 314 13.22 2.39 -13.29
N PHE A 315 13.21 2.65 -11.99
CA PHE A 315 12.45 3.75 -11.38
C PHE A 315 13.00 5.12 -11.80
N LEU A 316 14.32 5.30 -11.85
CA LEU A 316 14.94 6.52 -12.37
C LEU A 316 14.55 6.75 -13.83
N GLY A 317 14.53 5.69 -14.65
CA GLY A 317 14.10 5.80 -16.04
C GLY A 317 12.60 6.10 -16.19
N ILE A 318 11.74 5.51 -15.37
CA ILE A 318 10.30 5.86 -15.32
C ILE A 318 10.13 7.33 -14.94
N LEU A 319 10.79 7.79 -13.88
CA LEU A 319 10.72 9.17 -13.39
C LEU A 319 11.22 10.17 -14.44
N ALA A 320 12.38 9.91 -15.04
CA ALA A 320 12.90 10.76 -16.11
C ALA A 320 11.96 10.78 -17.34
N GLY A 321 11.34 9.66 -17.70
CA GLY A 321 10.30 9.60 -18.74
C GLY A 321 9.07 10.45 -18.40
N LEU A 322 8.63 10.44 -17.14
CA LEU A 322 7.53 11.30 -16.66
C LEU A 322 7.89 12.78 -16.71
N ILE A 323 9.09 13.14 -16.25
CA ILE A 323 9.60 14.53 -16.34
C ILE A 323 9.62 14.99 -17.80
N LEU A 324 10.10 14.15 -18.72
CA LEU A 324 10.09 14.45 -20.15
C LEU A 324 8.66 14.63 -20.71
N THR A 325 7.70 13.83 -20.23
CA THR A 325 6.27 13.99 -20.61
C THR A 325 5.77 15.37 -20.22
N LEU A 326 6.04 15.79 -18.98
CA LEU A 326 5.61 17.08 -18.44
C LEU A 326 6.35 18.24 -19.13
N ALA A 327 7.67 18.14 -19.31
CA ALA A 327 8.51 19.19 -19.90
C ALA A 327 8.12 19.48 -21.35
N LYS A 328 7.83 18.45 -22.14
CA LYS A 328 7.40 18.61 -23.54
C LYS A 328 5.98 19.20 -23.65
N ARG A 329 5.21 19.24 -22.55
CA ARG A 329 3.77 19.55 -22.51
C ARG A 329 2.92 18.72 -23.48
N ILE A 330 3.48 17.64 -24.02
CA ILE A 330 2.78 16.76 -24.95
C ILE A 330 1.83 15.93 -24.09
N LYS A 331 0.52 16.18 -24.24
CA LYS A 331 -0.55 15.38 -23.61
C LYS A 331 -0.64 15.52 -22.07
N VAL A 332 -0.35 16.69 -21.50
CA VAL A 332 -0.72 16.96 -20.10
C VAL A 332 -2.23 17.14 -20.03
N ASP A 333 -2.92 16.11 -19.55
CA ASP A 333 -4.35 16.11 -19.35
C ASP A 333 -4.70 15.91 -17.86
N PHE A 334 -6.00 16.01 -17.55
CA PHE A 334 -6.52 15.79 -16.20
C PHE A 334 -6.11 14.41 -15.65
N GLN A 335 -6.10 13.37 -16.48
CA GLN A 335 -5.79 12.00 -16.04
C GLN A 335 -4.35 11.90 -15.54
N LEU A 336 -3.40 12.43 -16.32
CA LEU A 336 -1.98 12.40 -15.96
C LEU A 336 -1.74 13.14 -14.64
N ILE A 337 -2.27 14.36 -14.49
CA ILE A 337 -2.07 15.14 -13.26
C ILE A 337 -2.79 14.50 -12.07
N ALA A 338 -3.97 13.92 -12.26
CA ALA A 338 -4.67 13.23 -11.20
C ALA A 338 -3.90 11.99 -10.70
N HIS A 339 -3.31 11.19 -11.60
CA HIS A 339 -2.47 10.06 -11.20
C HIS A 339 -1.19 10.50 -10.47
N ILE A 340 -0.54 11.58 -10.93
CA ILE A 340 0.60 12.19 -10.20
C ILE A 340 0.15 12.61 -8.80
N LEU A 341 -0.95 13.34 -8.70
CA LEU A 341 -1.49 13.84 -7.44
C LEU A 341 -1.79 12.69 -6.46
N ILE A 342 -2.51 11.66 -6.89
CA ILE A 342 -2.85 10.51 -6.03
C ILE A 342 -1.57 9.85 -5.50
N SER A 343 -0.61 9.56 -6.38
CA SER A 343 0.65 8.92 -6.00
C SER A 343 1.46 9.79 -5.02
N THR A 344 1.52 11.10 -5.28
CA THR A 344 2.21 12.06 -4.40
C THR A 344 1.54 12.19 -3.04
N ILE A 345 0.21 12.23 -2.96
CA ILE A 345 -0.51 12.30 -1.68
C ILE A 345 -0.23 11.06 -0.84
N PHE A 346 -0.24 9.87 -1.44
CA PHE A 346 0.13 8.64 -0.72
C PHE A 346 1.59 8.62 -0.29
N LEU A 347 2.51 9.13 -1.13
CA LEU A 347 3.92 9.27 -0.73
C LEU A 347 4.08 10.23 0.46
N VAL A 348 3.41 11.39 0.42
CA VAL A 348 3.41 12.36 1.53
C VAL A 348 2.78 11.77 2.78
N PHE A 349 1.73 10.96 2.64
CA PHE A 349 1.14 10.22 3.76
C PHE A 349 2.20 9.33 4.43
N VAL A 350 2.93 8.51 3.67
CA VAL A 350 3.97 7.64 4.24
C VAL A 350 5.09 8.46 4.88
N ILE A 351 5.58 9.52 4.22
CA ILE A 351 6.60 10.42 4.80
C ILE A 351 6.14 10.96 6.16
N LYS A 352 4.92 11.51 6.22
CA LYS A 352 4.35 12.07 7.44
C LYS A 352 4.17 10.99 8.51
N TYR A 353 3.68 9.82 8.14
CA TYR A 353 3.40 8.73 9.05
C TYR A 353 4.71 8.16 9.64
N SER A 354 5.72 7.92 8.81
CA SER A 354 7.05 7.51 9.26
C SER A 354 7.71 8.58 10.14
N ALA A 355 7.60 9.86 9.79
CA ALA A 355 8.15 10.96 10.60
C ALA A 355 7.48 11.09 11.97
N GLN A 356 6.18 10.81 12.05
CA GLN A 356 5.40 10.90 13.28
C GLN A 356 5.72 9.76 14.25
N TYR A 357 5.71 8.50 13.77
CA TYR A 357 5.86 7.33 14.64
C TYR A 357 7.30 6.88 14.81
N ARG A 358 8.18 7.23 13.87
CA ARG A 358 9.63 7.00 13.91
C ARG A 358 10.09 5.54 14.05
N ASP A 359 9.20 4.54 14.00
CA ASP A 359 9.57 3.12 13.83
C ASP A 359 9.62 2.77 12.32
N PHE A 360 10.58 1.92 11.93
CA PHE A 360 10.79 1.51 10.54
C PHE A 360 9.58 0.74 9.96
N SER A 361 8.77 0.08 10.80
CA SER A 361 7.51 -0.58 10.41
C SER A 361 6.45 0.40 9.93
N PHE A 362 6.68 1.72 10.06
CA PHE A 362 5.84 2.75 9.44
C PHE A 362 6.37 3.23 8.07
N MET A 363 7.52 2.72 7.62
CA MET A 363 8.12 3.02 6.31
C MET A 363 7.74 1.97 5.27
N LYS A 364 6.45 1.64 5.18
CA LYS A 364 6.00 0.49 4.37
C LYS A 364 5.52 0.87 2.98
N VAL A 365 5.88 0.06 1.98
CA VAL A 365 5.41 0.24 0.60
C VAL A 365 3.94 -0.10 0.44
N VAL A 366 3.41 -0.99 1.29
CA VAL A 366 1.98 -1.31 1.32
C VAL A 366 1.09 -0.09 1.56
N PHE A 367 1.60 0.95 2.24
CA PHE A 367 0.87 2.18 2.43
C PHE A 367 0.73 3.02 1.16
N ILE A 368 1.54 2.77 0.13
CA ILE A 368 1.46 3.42 -1.19
C ILE A 368 0.59 2.61 -2.15
N TYR A 369 0.48 1.29 -1.94
CA TYR A 369 -0.25 0.39 -2.83
C TYR A 369 -1.74 0.70 -3.04
N PRO A 370 -2.49 1.39 -2.16
CA PRO A 370 -3.83 1.84 -2.53
C PRO A 370 -3.84 2.76 -3.77
N ALA A 371 -2.72 3.43 -4.09
CA ALA A 371 -2.50 4.19 -5.32
C ALA A 371 -2.00 3.33 -6.52
N PHE A 372 -2.08 1.99 -6.46
CA PHE A 372 -1.44 1.09 -7.43
C PHE A 372 -1.73 1.42 -8.89
N ILE A 373 -2.99 1.70 -9.21
CA ILE A 373 -3.41 2.05 -10.58
C ILE A 373 -2.70 3.31 -11.08
N SER A 374 -2.49 4.29 -10.20
CA SER A 374 -1.73 5.49 -10.53
C SER A 374 -0.26 5.18 -10.79
N LEU A 375 0.36 4.33 -9.98
CA LEU A 375 1.75 3.89 -10.21
C LEU A 375 1.91 3.15 -11.55
N ILE A 376 0.98 2.24 -11.87
CA ILE A 376 0.94 1.52 -13.16
C ILE A 376 0.79 2.50 -14.32
N HIS A 377 -0.18 3.42 -14.23
CA HIS A 377 -0.43 4.42 -15.27
C HIS A 377 0.82 5.27 -15.54
N LEU A 378 1.41 5.81 -14.48
CA LEU A 378 2.59 6.65 -14.57
C LEU A 378 3.80 5.88 -15.13
N SER A 379 3.97 4.62 -14.75
CA SER A 379 5.02 3.75 -15.29
C SER A 379 4.85 3.54 -16.79
N ALA A 380 3.64 3.22 -17.25
CA ALA A 380 3.34 3.07 -18.66
C ALA A 380 3.60 4.36 -19.45
N LYS A 381 3.18 5.52 -18.91
CA LYS A 381 3.40 6.83 -19.53
C LYS A 381 4.87 7.22 -19.59
N GLY A 382 5.62 6.99 -18.51
CA GLY A 382 7.05 7.27 -18.43
C GLY A 382 7.84 6.43 -19.43
N ILE A 383 7.59 5.12 -19.48
CA ILE A 383 8.25 4.19 -20.40
C ILE A 383 7.97 4.57 -21.86
N ALA A 384 6.75 4.98 -22.20
CA ALA A 384 6.36 5.33 -23.56
C ALA A 384 7.08 6.56 -24.12
N GLN A 385 7.77 7.38 -23.31
CA GLN A 385 8.53 8.53 -23.80
C GLN A 385 9.91 8.19 -24.36
N TRP A 386 10.42 7.01 -24.02
CA TRP A 386 11.77 6.64 -24.40
C TRP A 386 11.84 6.17 -25.84
N LYS A 387 12.88 6.59 -26.57
CA LYS A 387 13.17 6.06 -27.93
C LYS A 387 13.35 4.54 -27.91
N TYR A 388 13.93 4.01 -26.83
CA TYR A 388 14.23 2.60 -26.64
C TYR A 388 13.23 1.93 -25.69
N VAL A 389 11.92 2.02 -25.96
CA VAL A 389 10.87 1.37 -25.16
C VAL A 389 11.18 -0.12 -24.88
N LYS A 390 11.73 -0.83 -25.88
CA LYS A 390 12.11 -2.25 -25.74
C LYS A 390 13.11 -2.50 -24.61
N LEU A 391 14.05 -1.59 -24.36
CA LEU A 391 15.03 -1.73 -23.28
C LEU A 391 14.32 -1.76 -21.92
N PHE A 392 13.41 -0.82 -21.68
CA PHE A 392 12.60 -0.79 -20.46
C PHE A 392 11.67 -1.98 -20.34
N THR A 393 11.12 -2.45 -21.46
CA THR A 393 10.34 -3.69 -21.48
C THR A 393 11.19 -4.89 -21.04
N TYR A 394 12.41 -5.05 -21.55
CA TYR A 394 13.29 -6.14 -21.13
C TYR A 394 13.72 -6.00 -19.67
N LEU A 395 13.93 -4.77 -19.19
CA LEU A 395 14.25 -4.52 -17.79
C LEU A 395 13.08 -4.92 -16.87
N LEU A 396 11.84 -4.58 -17.23
CA LEU A 396 10.63 -5.02 -16.50
C LEU A 396 10.54 -6.55 -16.45
N VAL A 397 10.78 -7.24 -17.57
CA VAL A 397 10.77 -8.70 -17.64
C VAL A 397 11.89 -9.29 -16.77
N ALA A 398 13.10 -8.73 -16.82
CA ALA A 398 14.20 -9.17 -15.98
C ALA A 398 13.89 -9.04 -14.48
N CYS A 399 13.34 -7.90 -14.05
CA CYS A 399 12.87 -7.72 -12.67
C CYS A 399 11.77 -8.73 -12.30
N ALA A 400 10.82 -8.97 -13.20
CA ALA A 400 9.74 -9.94 -12.95
C ALA A 400 10.25 -11.39 -12.82
N ILE A 401 11.27 -11.77 -13.60
CA ILE A 401 11.96 -13.07 -13.47
C ILE A 401 12.66 -13.16 -12.11
N LEU A 402 13.35 -12.10 -11.68
CA LEU A 402 14.01 -12.08 -10.36
C LEU A 402 13.02 -12.20 -9.20
N TYR A 403 11.79 -11.70 -9.33
CA TYR A 403 10.75 -11.99 -8.35
C TYR A 403 10.45 -13.48 -8.21
N GLN A 404 10.46 -14.22 -9.33
CA GLN A 404 10.21 -15.66 -9.31
C GLN A 404 11.30 -16.42 -8.55
N VAL A 405 12.55 -15.97 -8.69
CA VAL A 405 13.68 -16.52 -7.92
C VAL A 405 13.45 -16.36 -6.42
N ASN A 406 12.95 -15.20 -5.96
CA ASN A 406 12.62 -15.00 -4.55
C ASN A 406 11.62 -16.05 -4.04
N TYR A 407 10.56 -16.36 -4.79
CA TYR A 407 9.57 -17.35 -4.36
C TYR A 407 10.11 -18.78 -4.36
N ILE A 408 11.08 -19.12 -5.21
CA ILE A 408 11.73 -20.43 -5.15
C ILE A 408 12.43 -20.61 -3.79
N TYR A 409 13.11 -19.57 -3.30
CA TYR A 409 13.74 -19.61 -1.99
C TYR A 409 12.75 -19.65 -0.83
N LEU A 410 11.59 -18.98 -0.96
CA LEU A 410 10.50 -19.10 0.00
C LEU A 410 9.93 -20.52 0.04
N LEU A 411 9.63 -21.12 -1.11
CA LEU A 411 9.11 -22.48 -1.16
C LEU A 411 10.09 -23.47 -0.52
N LYS A 412 11.40 -23.24 -0.72
CA LYS A 412 12.44 -24.02 -0.07
C LYS A 412 12.44 -23.83 1.45
N SER A 413 12.35 -22.60 1.95
CA SER A 413 12.33 -22.34 3.40
C SER A 413 11.10 -22.90 4.10
N LEU A 414 9.98 -23.03 3.37
CA LEU A 414 8.75 -23.62 3.88
C LEU A 414 8.75 -25.17 3.87
N THR A 415 9.69 -25.80 3.17
CA THR A 415 9.80 -27.27 3.07
C THR A 415 10.95 -27.87 3.87
N ASP A 416 11.96 -27.06 4.18
CA ASP A 416 13.10 -27.41 5.04
C ASP A 416 12.69 -27.23 6.52
#